data_AF-A0A9E6EQX4-F1
#
_entry.id   AF-A0A9E6EQX4-F1
#
_cell.length_a   1.000
_cell.length_b   1.000
_cell.length_c   1.000
_cell.angle_alpha   90.00
_cell.angle_beta   90.00
_cell.angle_gamma   90.00
#
_symmetry.space_group_name_H-M   'P 1'
#
loop_
_entity.id
_entity.type
_entity.pdbx_description
1 polymer ?
#
loop_
_entity_poly.entity_id
_entity_poly.type
_entity_poly.pdbx_seq_one_letter_code
_entity_poly.pdbx_strand_id
1 'polypeptide(L)'
;MKMVNEVWEHISADPKKFLLLVALVLFSVWFLFDDYGVVKRIRMEAEHRLLQQKHLEAEQLILNNELRIRNAYAPDSIEKAAREKYNFRKEGETLFIIRKK
;
A
#
# COMPACT_ATOMS: atom_id res chain seq x y z
N MET A 1 -33.45 -3.65 37.65
CA MET A 1 -34.33 -4.82 37.88
C MET A 1 -35.42 -4.97 36.83
N LYS A 2 -36.23 -3.94 36.51
CA LYS A 2 -37.28 -4.03 35.45
C LYS A 2 -36.76 -4.52 34.09
N MET A 3 -35.66 -3.94 33.61
CA MET A 3 -35.03 -4.31 32.33
C MET A 3 -34.54 -5.77 32.28
N VAL A 4 -34.07 -6.31 33.41
CA VAL A 4 -33.62 -7.71 33.49
C VAL A 4 -34.81 -8.67 33.46
N ASN A 5 -35.91 -8.28 34.11
CA ASN A 5 -37.14 -9.07 34.13
C ASN A 5 -37.84 -9.07 32.78
N GLU A 6 -37.85 -7.94 32.06
CA GLU A 6 -38.39 -7.85 30.69
C GLU A 6 -37.61 -8.72 29.71
N VAL A 7 -36.27 -8.73 29.82
CA VAL A 7 -35.41 -9.63 29.03
C VAL A 7 -35.68 -11.08 29.37
N TRP A 8 -35.88 -11.41 30.65
CA TRP A 8 -36.20 -12.77 31.10
C TRP A 8 -37.57 -13.26 30.61
N GLU A 9 -38.58 -12.39 30.63
CA GLU A 9 -39.91 -12.69 30.06
C GLU A 9 -39.84 -12.92 28.55
N HIS A 10 -39.03 -12.14 27.82
CA HIS A 10 -38.85 -12.34 26.38
C HIS A 10 -38.11 -13.64 26.03
N ILE A 11 -37.10 -14.01 26.84
CA ILE A 11 -36.33 -15.25 26.65
C ILE A 11 -37.19 -16.49 26.96
N SER A 12 -38.02 -16.42 28.02
CA SER A 12 -38.88 -17.53 28.44
C SER A 12 -40.09 -17.75 27.53
N ALA A 13 -40.54 -16.73 26.81
CA ALA A 13 -41.66 -16.84 25.87
C ALA A 13 -41.34 -17.69 24.62
N ASP A 14 -40.12 -17.60 24.08
CA ASP A 14 -39.71 -18.32 22.86
C ASP A 14 -38.20 -18.71 22.90
N PRO A 15 -37.80 -19.67 23.75
CA PRO A 15 -36.39 -19.99 23.99
C PRO A 15 -35.66 -20.48 22.74
N LYS A 16 -36.37 -21.15 21.82
CA LYS A 16 -35.79 -21.64 20.54
C LYS A 16 -35.40 -20.49 19.60
N LYS A 17 -36.22 -19.44 19.52
CA LYS A 17 -35.94 -18.27 18.66
C LYS A 17 -34.79 -17.46 19.22
N PHE A 18 -34.74 -17.30 20.54
CA PHE A 18 -33.64 -16.62 21.21
C PHE A 18 -32.32 -17.38 21.01
N LEU A 19 -32.30 -18.71 21.19
CA LEU A 19 -31.12 -19.54 20.92
C LEU A 19 -30.66 -19.42 19.46
N LEU A 20 -31.58 -19.44 18.51
CA LEU A 20 -31.25 -19.29 17.08
C LEU A 20 -30.67 -17.90 16.79
N LEU A 21 -31.22 -16.84 17.38
CA LEU A 21 -30.69 -15.49 17.24
C LEU A 21 -29.27 -15.38 17.81
N VAL A 22 -29.04 -15.92 19.01
CA VAL A 22 -27.70 -15.94 19.63
C VAL A 22 -26.72 -16.73 18.76
N ALA A 23 -27.11 -17.90 18.26
CA ALA A 23 -26.29 -18.70 17.37
C ALA A 23 -25.96 -17.94 16.07
N LEU A 24 -26.94 -17.24 15.49
CA LEU A 24 -26.75 -16.46 14.27
C LEU A 24 -25.80 -15.27 14.49
N VAL A 25 -25.91 -14.59 15.63
CA VAL A 25 -24.99 -13.49 15.99
C VAL A 25 -23.58 -14.03 16.18
N LEU A 26 -23.40 -15.10 16.93
CA LEU A 26 -22.08 -15.72 17.13
C LEU A 26 -21.47 -16.20 15.82
N PHE A 27 -22.27 -16.85 14.96
CA PHE A 27 -21.84 -17.27 13.64
C PHE A 27 -21.44 -16.09 12.76
N SER A 28 -22.21 -14.99 12.79
CA SER A 28 -21.90 -13.78 12.02
C SER A 28 -20.60 -13.14 12.48
N VAL A 29 -20.39 -13.03 13.80
CA VAL A 29 -19.15 -12.49 14.36
C VAL A 29 -17.96 -13.37 13.96
N TRP A 30 -18.07 -14.69 14.11
CA TRP A 30 -17.02 -15.62 13.68
C TRP A 30 -16.75 -15.49 12.17
N PHE A 31 -17.77 -15.56 11.32
CA PHE A 31 -17.60 -15.46 9.87
C PHE A 31 -16.98 -14.14 9.39
N LEU A 32 -17.25 -13.03 10.08
CA LEU A 32 -16.69 -11.73 9.71
C LEU A 32 -15.24 -11.55 10.20
N PHE A 33 -14.94 -11.98 11.43
CA PHE A 33 -13.72 -11.62 12.15
C PHE A 33 -12.74 -12.76 12.42
N ASP A 34 -13.06 -13.99 11.99
CA ASP A 34 -12.13 -15.12 12.08
C ASP A 34 -10.86 -14.89 11.23
N ASP A 35 -9.87 -15.77 11.41
CA ASP A 35 -8.60 -15.72 10.69
C ASP A 35 -8.72 -15.89 9.17
N TYR A 36 -9.86 -16.41 8.69
CA TYR A 36 -10.22 -16.45 7.28
C TYR A 36 -11.51 -15.69 6.99
N GLY A 37 -11.91 -14.81 7.91
CA GLY A 37 -13.13 -14.03 7.83
C GLY A 37 -13.12 -12.99 6.70
N VAL A 38 -14.32 -12.51 6.39
CA VAL A 38 -14.55 -11.58 5.27
C VAL A 38 -13.71 -10.30 5.39
N VAL A 39 -13.61 -9.75 6.61
CA VAL A 39 -12.86 -8.51 6.85
C VAL A 39 -11.38 -8.69 6.49
N LYS A 40 -10.79 -9.81 6.92
CA LYS A 40 -9.40 -10.13 6.64
C LYS A 40 -9.17 -10.35 5.14
N ARG A 41 -10.09 -11.03 4.45
CA ARG A 41 -10.00 -11.22 3.00
C ARG A 41 -10.01 -9.90 2.22
N ILE A 42 -10.90 -8.98 2.57
CA ILE A 42 -10.97 -7.66 1.92
C ILE A 42 -9.67 -6.87 2.13
N ARG A 43 -9.13 -6.88 3.36
CA ARG A 43 -7.87 -6.22 3.69
C ARG A 43 -6.70 -6.82 2.89
N MET A 44 -6.59 -8.15 2.85
CA MET A 44 -5.54 -8.84 2.09
C MET A 44 -5.62 -8.52 0.59
N GLU A 45 -6.83 -8.47 0.03
CA GLU A 45 -7.01 -8.14 -1.39
C GLU A 45 -6.58 -6.68 -1.70
N ALA A 46 -6.91 -5.73 -0.81
CA ALA A 46 -6.46 -4.35 -0.96
C ALA A 46 -4.94 -4.22 -0.85
N GLU A 47 -4.33 -4.89 0.12
CA GLU A 47 -2.89 -4.93 0.32
C GLU A 47 -2.18 -5.58 -0.88
N HIS A 48 -2.72 -6.69 -1.39
CA HIS A 48 -2.21 -7.37 -2.56
C HIS A 48 -2.19 -6.44 -3.79
N ARG A 49 -3.29 -5.72 -4.07
CA ARG A 49 -3.31 -4.75 -5.17
C ARG A 49 -2.29 -3.63 -5.00
N LEU A 50 -2.13 -3.11 -3.79
CA LEU A 50 -1.12 -2.08 -3.49
C LEU A 50 0.31 -2.62 -3.73
N LEU A 51 0.59 -3.83 -3.25
CA LEU A 51 1.89 -4.47 -3.44
C LEU A 51 2.19 -4.75 -4.91
N GLN A 52 1.19 -5.17 -5.69
CA GLN A 52 1.34 -5.35 -7.13
C GLN A 52 1.68 -4.05 -7.85
N GLN A 53 1.00 -2.94 -7.51
CA GLN A 53 1.32 -1.62 -8.08
C GLN A 53 2.75 -1.20 -7.76
N LYS A 54 3.16 -1.31 -6.49
CA LYS A 54 4.53 -1.00 -6.07
C LYS A 54 5.58 -1.87 -6.75
N HIS A 55 5.27 -3.14 -6.99
CA HIS A 55 6.15 -4.06 -7.69
C HIS A 55 6.38 -3.59 -9.13
N LEU A 56 5.32 -3.26 -9.85
CA LEU A 56 5.42 -2.77 -11.23
C LEU A 56 6.21 -1.45 -11.32
N GLU A 57 5.98 -0.52 -10.39
CA GLU A 57 6.76 0.73 -10.31
C GLU A 57 8.25 0.47 -10.05
N ALA A 58 8.56 -0.46 -9.14
CA ALA A 58 9.93 -0.84 -8.83
C ALA A 58 10.61 -1.52 -10.02
N GLU A 59 9.93 -2.42 -10.73
CA GLU A 59 10.46 -3.05 -11.95
C GLU A 59 10.77 -2.03 -13.04
N GLN A 60 9.88 -1.07 -13.28
CA GLN A 60 10.13 0.02 -14.22
C GLN A 60 11.34 0.86 -13.81
N LEU A 61 11.49 1.15 -12.52
CA LEU A 61 12.65 1.88 -11.99
C LEU A 61 13.95 1.10 -12.19
N ILE A 62 13.93 -0.21 -11.95
CA ILE A 62 15.09 -1.09 -12.17
C ILE A 62 15.49 -1.06 -13.64
N LEU A 63 14.56 -1.28 -14.56
CA LEU A 63 14.83 -1.28 -15.99
C LEU A 63 15.40 0.07 -16.48
N ASN A 64 14.81 1.18 -16.02
CA ASN A 64 15.32 2.51 -16.33
C ASN A 64 16.75 2.73 -15.79
N ASN A 65 17.02 2.27 -14.57
CA ASN A 65 18.35 2.39 -13.97
C ASN A 65 19.38 1.50 -14.68
N GLU A 66 19.01 0.28 -15.07
CA GLU A 66 19.87 -0.61 -15.86
C GLU A 66 20.27 0.03 -17.20
N LEU A 67 19.31 0.64 -17.90
CA LEU A 67 19.59 1.39 -19.13
C LEU A 67 20.53 2.57 -18.87
N ARG A 68 20.32 3.31 -17.78
CA ARG A 68 21.21 4.43 -17.39
C ARG A 68 22.61 3.96 -17.07
N ILE A 69 22.76 2.85 -16.34
CA ILE A 69 24.07 2.27 -15.98
C ILE A 69 24.78 1.78 -17.24
N ARG A 70 24.09 1.07 -18.13
CA ARG A 70 24.65 0.60 -19.40
C ARG A 70 25.21 1.75 -20.23
N ASN A 71 24.49 2.88 -20.25
CA ASN A 71 24.89 4.07 -20.98
C ASN A 71 25.78 5.02 -20.17
N ALA A 72 26.16 4.69 -18.94
CA ALA A 72 26.91 5.60 -18.05
C ALA A 72 28.32 5.89 -18.58
N TYR A 73 28.92 4.94 -19.30
CA TYR A 73 30.23 5.09 -19.93
C TYR A 73 30.17 5.67 -21.36
N ALA A 74 28.97 5.97 -21.88
CA ALA A 74 28.86 6.64 -23.16
C ALA A 74 29.49 8.04 -23.06
N PRO A 75 30.25 8.50 -24.07
CA PRO A 75 30.92 9.80 -24.04
C PRO A 75 29.98 10.97 -23.69
N ASP A 76 28.77 10.96 -24.25
CA ASP A 76 27.74 11.98 -23.99
C ASP A 76 27.25 11.98 -22.54
N SER A 77 27.08 10.79 -21.94
CA SER A 77 26.70 10.64 -20.52
C SER A 77 27.79 11.15 -19.58
N ILE A 78 29.06 10.87 -19.91
CA ILE A 78 30.22 11.35 -19.16
C ILE A 78 30.34 12.87 -19.28
N GLU A 79 30.24 13.43 -20.50
CA GLU A 79 30.30 14.88 -20.71
C GLU A 79 29.16 15.59 -19.97
N LYS A 80 27.94 15.06 -20.01
CA LYS A 80 26.81 15.59 -19.26
C LYS A 80 27.07 15.59 -17.75
N ALA A 81 27.52 14.47 -17.19
CA ALA A 81 27.84 14.39 -15.76
C ALA A 81 28.99 15.34 -15.36
N ALA A 82 30.02 15.46 -16.21
CA ALA A 82 31.14 16.38 -16.04
C ALA A 82 30.68 17.85 -16.01
N ARG A 83 29.80 18.24 -16.94
CA ARG A 83 29.24 19.59 -17.03
C ARG A 83 28.29 19.89 -15.86
N GLU A 84 27.34 19.01 -15.58
CA GLU A 84 26.28 19.26 -14.57
C GLU A 84 26.79 19.19 -13.13
N LYS A 85 27.64 18.19 -12.81
CA LYS A 85 28.07 17.94 -11.43
C LYS A 85 29.37 18.66 -11.07
N TYR A 86 30.26 18.83 -12.04
CA TYR A 86 31.61 19.35 -11.81
C TYR A 86 31.88 20.67 -12.52
N ASN A 87 30.90 21.21 -13.27
CA ASN A 87 31.05 22.44 -14.05
C ASN A 87 32.24 22.42 -15.02
N PHE A 88 32.61 21.23 -15.51
CA PHE A 88 33.65 21.11 -16.52
C PHE A 88 33.19 21.77 -17.82
N ARG A 89 34.15 22.32 -18.57
CA ARG A 89 33.93 23.01 -19.84
C ARG A 89 35.06 22.67 -20.79
N LYS A 90 34.81 22.77 -22.09
CA LYS A 90 35.87 22.62 -23.09
C LYS A 90 36.72 23.89 -23.13
N GLU A 91 37.94 23.76 -23.64
CA GLU A 91 38.84 24.89 -23.79
C GLU A 91 38.23 25.93 -24.74
N GLY A 92 38.27 27.21 -24.32
CA GLY A 92 37.61 28.32 -25.03
C GLY A 92 36.15 28.61 -24.65
N GLU A 93 35.48 27.75 -23.88
CA GLU A 93 34.11 28.02 -23.41
C GLU A 93 34.09 28.94 -22.17
N THR A 94 33.08 29.81 -22.05
CA THR A 94 32.86 30.64 -20.85
C THR A 94 31.72 30.09 -20.00
N LEU A 95 31.99 29.78 -18.73
CA LEU A 95 31.01 29.27 -17.79
C LEU A 95 30.36 30.43 -17.01
N PHE A 96 29.04 30.48 -16.99
CA PHE A 96 28.27 31.44 -16.20
C PHE A 96 27.52 30.73 -15.07
N ILE A 97 27.83 31.05 -13.81
CA ILE A 97 27.15 30.50 -12.64
C ILE A 97 26.16 31.56 -12.11
N ILE A 98 24.86 31.29 -12.27
CA ILE A 98 23.81 32.19 -11.79
C ILE A 98 23.34 31.72 -10.41
N ARG A 99 23.47 32.58 -9.40
CA ARG A 99 22.91 32.35 -8.05
C ARG A 99 21.69 33.26 -7.86
N LYS A 100 20.58 32.71 -7.36
CA LYS A 100 19.46 33.55 -6.89
C LYS A 100 19.92 34.30 -5.64
N LYS A 101 19.59 35.59 -5.56
CA LYS A 101 19.73 36.41 -4.34
C LYS A 101 18.77 35.94 -3.27
#